data_AF-A0A067PVU6-F1
#
_entry.id   AF-A0A067PVU6-F1
#
_cell.length_a   1.000
_cell.length_b   1.000
_cell.length_c   1.000
_cell.angle_alpha   90.00
_cell.angle_beta   90.00
_cell.angle_gamma   90.00
#
_symmetry.space_group_name_H-M   'P 1'
#
loop_
_entity.id
_entity.type
_entity.pdbx_description
1 polymer ?
#
loop_
_entity_poly.entity_id
_entity_poly.type
_entity_poly.pdbx_seq_one_letter_code
_entity_poly.pdbx_strand_id
1 'polypeptide(L)'
;MERPAEEIERVIKLLVEAVSPEVQLAAVQKYFTPDAEFRHPICQVVSGPNSREDIVGIFQWYRIMSPKIHIDVNSTFWNPQDKTLVTDSTQVFHIRYSLLAPAPARLLTRIQLREIDGLYYISKQEDFYHPEDLANLVVPPLAPIVRLILSFAGLASNVNAAVFQILGFWRPSGCVVTTINGVKRTD
;
A
#
# COMPACT_ATOMS: atom_id res chain seq x y z
N MET A 1 -8.89 -16.26 12.35
CA MET A 1 -9.72 -15.14 12.85
C MET A 1 -11.15 -15.59 12.84
N GLU A 2 -11.92 -15.28 13.88
CA GLU A 2 -13.36 -15.53 13.96
C GLU A 2 -14.14 -14.34 13.39
N ARG A 3 -13.68 -13.12 13.70
CA ARG A 3 -14.23 -11.83 13.27
C ARG A 3 -13.13 -11.00 12.59
N PRO A 4 -12.84 -11.25 11.30
CA PRO A 4 -11.68 -10.66 10.63
C PRO A 4 -11.63 -9.13 10.66
N ALA A 5 -12.78 -8.47 10.50
CA ALA A 5 -12.86 -7.00 10.49
C ALA A 5 -12.45 -6.36 11.84
N GLU A 6 -12.62 -7.08 12.95
CA GLU A 6 -12.29 -6.59 14.30
C GLU A 6 -10.90 -7.04 14.75
N GLU A 7 -10.43 -8.19 14.25
CA GLU A 7 -9.15 -8.77 14.65
C GLU A 7 -7.98 -8.30 13.80
N ILE A 8 -8.20 -7.83 12.56
CA ILE A 8 -7.11 -7.64 11.60
C ILE A 8 -6.06 -6.63 12.04
N GLU A 9 -6.44 -5.54 12.70
CA GLU A 9 -5.47 -4.57 13.23
C GLU A 9 -4.49 -5.26 14.20
N ARG A 10 -5.01 -6.08 15.11
CA ARG A 10 -4.19 -6.84 16.05
C ARG A 10 -3.30 -7.85 15.32
N VAL A 11 -3.82 -8.49 14.28
CA VAL A 11 -3.02 -9.43 13.46
C VAL A 11 -1.86 -8.70 12.77
N ILE A 12 -2.11 -7.53 12.15
CA ILE A 12 -1.07 -6.71 11.53
C ILE A 12 0.00 -6.30 12.55
N LYS A 13 -0.42 -5.84 13.74
CA LYS A 13 0.51 -5.50 14.83
C LYS A 13 1.33 -6.71 15.30
N LEU A 14 0.75 -7.91 15.36
CA LEU A 14 1.49 -9.13 15.68
C LEU A 14 2.47 -9.55 14.57
N LEU A 15 2.22 -9.20 13.31
CA LEU A 15 3.12 -9.50 12.19
C LEU A 15 4.28 -8.50 12.11
N VAL A 16 4.02 -7.22 12.40
CA VAL A 16 4.96 -6.12 12.15
C VAL A 16 5.64 -5.62 13.43
N GLU A 17 4.90 -5.50 14.53
CA GLU A 17 5.35 -4.94 15.82
C GLU A 17 5.52 -6.00 16.91
N ALA A 18 5.69 -7.27 16.54
CA ALA A 18 5.84 -8.36 17.50
C ALA A 18 6.90 -8.05 18.57
N VAL A 19 6.56 -8.28 19.84
CA VAL A 19 7.48 -8.09 20.97
C VAL A 19 8.71 -9.01 20.89
N SER A 20 8.58 -10.18 20.25
CA SER A 20 9.69 -11.13 20.07
C SER A 20 9.62 -11.85 18.71
N PRO A 21 10.74 -12.43 18.23
CA PRO A 21 10.75 -13.25 17.01
C PRO A 21 9.78 -14.43 17.08
N GLU A 22 9.62 -15.06 18.24
CA GLU A 22 8.72 -16.20 18.46
C GLU A 22 7.26 -15.79 18.27
N VAL A 23 6.88 -14.59 18.75
CA VAL A 23 5.54 -14.04 18.56
C VAL A 23 5.27 -13.76 17.09
N GLN A 24 6.25 -13.20 16.37
CA GLN A 24 6.11 -12.92 14.94
C GLN A 24 5.95 -14.21 14.14
N LEU A 25 6.80 -15.21 14.39
CA LEU A 25 6.74 -16.52 13.75
C LEU A 25 5.39 -17.20 14.02
N ALA A 26 4.96 -17.22 15.28
CA ALA A 26 3.68 -17.79 15.68
C ALA A 26 2.51 -17.07 15.01
N ALA A 27 2.59 -15.74 14.81
CA ALA A 27 1.57 -14.98 14.11
C ALA A 27 1.48 -15.38 12.63
N VAL A 28 2.60 -15.49 11.92
CA VAL A 28 2.61 -15.95 10.52
C VAL A 28 2.04 -17.37 10.43
N GLN A 29 2.50 -18.30 11.27
CA GLN A 29 2.04 -19.69 11.28
C GLN A 29 0.55 -19.83 11.63
N LYS A 30 0.04 -18.99 12.53
CA LYS A 30 -1.36 -19.02 12.97
C LYS A 30 -2.30 -18.40 11.96
N TYR A 31 -1.92 -17.30 11.33
CA TYR A 31 -2.84 -16.51 10.52
C TYR A 31 -2.71 -16.75 9.02
N PHE A 32 -1.57 -17.21 8.50
CA PHE A 32 -1.41 -17.51 7.07
C PHE A 32 -1.71 -18.98 6.75
N THR A 33 -2.32 -19.23 5.59
CA THR A 33 -2.46 -20.59 5.06
C THR A 33 -1.07 -21.15 4.67
N PRO A 34 -0.85 -22.48 4.71
CA PRO A 34 0.44 -23.08 4.35
C PRO A 34 0.91 -22.75 2.92
N ASP A 35 -0.03 -22.42 2.04
CA ASP A 35 0.13 -22.11 0.62
C ASP A 35 -0.09 -20.63 0.27
N ALA A 36 0.09 -19.73 1.23
CA ALA A 36 -0.23 -18.32 1.06
C ALA A 36 0.66 -17.61 0.03
N GLU A 37 0.10 -16.58 -0.61
CA GLU A 37 0.79 -15.68 -1.54
C GLU A 37 1.14 -14.35 -0.84
N PHE A 38 2.26 -13.74 -1.24
CA PHE A 38 2.66 -12.43 -0.73
C PHE A 38 3.17 -11.56 -1.88
N ARG A 39 2.70 -10.32 -1.99
CA ARG A 39 3.16 -9.36 -3.00
C ARG A 39 3.43 -8.03 -2.33
N HIS A 40 4.66 -7.55 -2.49
CA HIS A 40 5.10 -6.25 -2.04
C HIS A 40 5.83 -5.57 -3.21
N PRO A 41 5.94 -4.22 -3.26
CA PRO A 41 6.60 -3.55 -4.37
C PRO A 41 8.07 -3.96 -4.64
N ILE A 42 8.73 -4.63 -3.69
CA ILE A 42 10.16 -5.01 -3.78
C ILE A 42 10.42 -6.52 -3.67
N CYS A 43 9.41 -7.33 -3.34
CA CYS A 43 9.56 -8.78 -3.23
C CYS A 43 8.20 -9.48 -3.39
N GLN A 44 8.24 -10.77 -3.68
CA GLN A 44 7.03 -11.59 -3.82
C GLN A 44 7.28 -13.04 -3.43
N VAL A 45 6.21 -13.71 -3.02
CA VAL A 45 6.11 -15.16 -2.84
C VAL A 45 4.88 -15.61 -3.61
N VAL A 46 5.07 -16.52 -4.56
CA VAL A 46 3.98 -17.13 -5.32
C VAL A 46 3.30 -18.21 -4.47
N SER A 47 1.98 -18.33 -4.57
CA SER A 47 1.24 -19.40 -3.88
C SER A 47 1.75 -20.78 -4.30
N GLY A 48 1.99 -21.66 -3.32
CA GLY A 48 2.41 -23.04 -3.56
C GLY A 48 2.62 -23.82 -2.27
N PRO A 49 2.84 -25.14 -2.32
CA PRO A 49 3.09 -25.93 -1.13
C PRO A 49 4.26 -25.35 -0.30
N ASN A 50 4.02 -25.10 0.99
CA ASN A 50 4.97 -24.51 1.95
C ASN A 50 5.42 -23.07 1.65
N SER A 51 4.76 -22.33 0.74
CA SER A 51 5.11 -20.93 0.44
C SER A 51 5.02 -20.01 1.68
N ARG A 52 4.26 -20.41 2.71
CA ARG A 52 4.25 -19.71 4.00
C ARG A 52 5.64 -19.61 4.65
N GLU A 53 6.52 -20.58 4.46
CA GLU A 53 7.86 -20.54 5.04
C GLU A 53 8.75 -19.50 4.36
N ASP A 54 8.54 -19.23 3.07
CA ASP A 54 9.19 -18.11 2.38
C ASP A 54 8.68 -16.76 2.92
N ILE A 55 7.38 -16.67 3.22
CA ILE A 55 6.78 -15.49 3.87
C ILE A 55 7.38 -15.27 5.27
N VAL A 56 7.60 -16.35 6.04
CA VAL A 56 8.33 -16.27 7.31
C VAL A 56 9.71 -15.64 7.11
N GLY A 57 10.46 -16.04 6.08
CA GLY A 57 11.75 -15.45 5.73
C GLY A 57 11.67 -13.94 5.46
N ILE A 58 10.61 -13.47 4.80
CA ILE A 58 10.38 -12.04 4.56
C ILE A 58 10.16 -11.28 5.87
N PHE A 59 9.25 -11.74 6.73
CA PHE A 59 8.99 -11.08 8.02
C PHE A 59 10.21 -11.10 8.95
N GLN A 60 10.98 -12.19 8.94
CA GLN A 60 12.28 -12.27 9.64
C GLN A 60 13.24 -11.20 9.11
N TRP A 61 13.39 -11.09 7.79
CA TRP A 61 14.26 -10.09 7.19
C TRP A 61 13.82 -8.67 7.53
N TYR A 62 12.52 -8.38 7.47
CA TYR A 62 11.98 -7.07 7.83
C TYR A 62 12.27 -6.71 9.28
N ARG A 63 12.14 -7.67 10.21
CA ARG A 63 12.51 -7.47 11.62
C ARG A 63 14.02 -7.24 11.81
N ILE A 64 14.87 -7.96 11.07
CA ILE A 64 16.34 -7.77 11.12
C ILE A 64 16.70 -6.37 10.61
N MET A 65 16.10 -5.96 9.49
CA MET A 65 16.27 -4.65 8.88
C MET A 65 15.71 -3.52 9.74
N SER A 66 14.63 -3.73 10.49
CA SER A 66 14.08 -2.71 11.37
C SER A 66 13.59 -3.33 12.67
N PRO A 67 14.42 -3.33 13.73
CA PRO A 67 14.04 -3.97 15.00
C PRO A 67 12.92 -3.24 15.77
N LYS A 68 12.68 -1.98 15.43
CA LYS A 68 11.64 -1.13 16.03
C LYS A 68 10.81 -0.54 14.89
N ILE A 69 9.76 -1.25 14.52
CA ILE A 69 8.78 -0.80 13.54
C ILE A 69 7.56 -0.31 14.31
N HIS A 70 6.94 0.75 13.81
CA HIS A 70 5.63 1.17 14.26
C HIS A 70 4.67 1.18 13.07
N ILE A 71 3.44 0.70 13.24
CA ILE A 71 2.37 0.70 12.27
C ILE A 71 1.03 1.07 12.93
N ASP A 72 0.38 2.06 12.35
CA ASP A 72 -0.97 2.47 12.69
C ASP A 72 -1.92 2.04 11.57
N VAL A 73 -2.96 1.29 11.94
CA VAL A 73 -4.05 0.94 11.01
C VAL A 73 -5.09 2.04 11.07
N ASN A 74 -5.11 2.91 10.07
CA ASN A 74 -5.97 4.09 10.00
C ASN A 74 -7.43 3.70 9.75
N SER A 75 -7.66 2.72 8.87
CA SER A 75 -9.00 2.21 8.57
C SER A 75 -8.95 0.79 8.00
N THR A 76 -10.06 0.07 8.14
CA THR A 76 -10.25 -1.28 7.63
C THR A 76 -11.56 -1.36 6.86
N PHE A 77 -11.52 -1.93 5.66
CA PHE A 77 -12.67 -2.23 4.82
C PHE A 77 -12.82 -3.74 4.69
N TRP A 78 -13.99 -4.26 5.02
CA TRP A 78 -14.30 -5.69 4.94
C TRP A 78 -15.38 -5.97 3.91
N ASN A 79 -15.08 -6.87 2.98
CA ASN A 79 -16.06 -7.44 2.06
C ASN A 79 -16.25 -8.94 2.37
N PRO A 80 -17.39 -9.33 3.00
CA PRO A 80 -17.65 -10.72 3.35
C PRO A 80 -17.92 -11.62 2.14
N GLN A 81 -18.44 -11.08 1.03
CA GLN A 81 -18.75 -11.87 -0.17
C GLN A 81 -17.46 -12.39 -0.81
N ASP A 82 -16.50 -11.49 -0.98
CA ASP A 82 -15.20 -11.81 -1.59
C ASP A 82 -14.15 -12.22 -0.55
N LYS A 83 -14.53 -12.32 0.73
CA LYS A 83 -13.65 -12.59 1.88
C LYS A 83 -12.37 -11.75 1.84
N THR A 84 -12.49 -10.47 1.47
CA THR A 84 -11.36 -9.57 1.25
C THR A 84 -11.38 -8.45 2.29
N LEU A 85 -10.24 -8.23 2.94
CA LEU A 85 -9.96 -7.03 3.73
C LEU A 85 -9.08 -6.08 2.93
N VAL A 86 -9.29 -4.78 3.12
CA VAL A 86 -8.33 -3.75 2.71
C VAL A 86 -8.06 -2.88 3.91
N THR A 87 -6.80 -2.76 4.29
CA THR A 87 -6.39 -1.86 5.38
C THR A 87 -5.62 -0.69 4.82
N ASP A 88 -5.91 0.49 5.34
CA ASP A 88 -5.11 1.70 5.17
C ASP A 88 -4.23 1.84 6.41
N SER A 89 -2.92 1.90 6.21
CA SER A 89 -1.98 1.92 7.33
C SER A 89 -0.85 2.89 7.07
N THR A 90 -0.30 3.43 8.15
CA THR A 90 0.92 4.24 8.13
C THR A 90 1.97 3.52 8.94
N GLN A 91 3.13 3.24 8.34
CA GLN A 91 4.24 2.62 9.06
C GLN A 91 5.48 3.49 9.09
N VAL A 92 6.24 3.40 10.17
CA VAL A 92 7.56 4.01 10.31
C VAL A 92 8.57 2.88 10.38
N PHE A 93 9.26 2.65 9.26
CA PHE A 93 10.28 1.63 9.11
C PHE A 93 11.67 2.28 9.16
N HIS A 94 12.45 1.97 10.19
CA HIS A 94 13.83 2.47 10.31
C HIS A 94 14.82 1.38 9.93
N ILE A 95 15.51 1.54 8.80
CA ILE A 95 16.56 0.61 8.38
C ILE A 95 17.73 0.65 9.38
N ARG A 96 18.07 -0.50 9.95
CA ARG A 96 19.13 -0.72 10.91
C ARG A 96 20.45 -0.27 10.31
N TYR A 97 21.23 0.48 11.10
CA TYR A 97 22.51 1.09 10.69
C TYR A 97 22.41 2.21 9.64
N SER A 98 21.21 2.58 9.17
CA SER A 98 21.04 3.77 8.35
C SER A 98 21.32 5.03 9.17
N LEU A 99 22.03 6.00 8.57
CA LEU A 99 22.22 7.34 9.12
C LEU A 99 21.05 8.28 8.81
N LEU A 100 20.09 7.83 8.00
CA LEU A 100 18.93 8.61 7.58
C LEU A 100 17.84 8.51 8.63
N ALA A 101 17.23 9.65 8.97
CA ALA A 101 16.02 9.66 9.79
C ALA A 101 14.90 8.90 9.06
N PRO A 102 14.11 8.07 9.77
CA PRO A 102 12.99 7.36 9.16
C PRO A 102 11.87 8.36 8.81
N ALA A 103 11.03 8.00 7.84
CA ALA A 103 9.85 8.76 7.48
C ALA A 103 8.61 7.87 7.54
N PRO A 104 7.42 8.43 7.84
CA PRO A 104 6.16 7.72 7.68
C PRO A 104 5.94 7.33 6.22
N ALA A 105 5.56 6.07 6.00
CA ALA A 105 5.16 5.55 4.70
C ALA A 105 3.74 4.98 4.82
N ARG A 106 2.81 5.54 4.03
CA ARG A 106 1.44 5.04 3.95
C ARG A 106 1.35 3.89 2.95
N LEU A 107 0.59 2.86 3.28
CA LEU A 107 0.30 1.73 2.41
C LEU A 107 -1.17 1.32 2.49
N LEU A 108 -1.65 0.76 1.38
CA LEU A 108 -2.87 -0.04 1.35
C LEU A 108 -2.49 -1.51 1.28
N THR A 109 -3.02 -2.32 2.18
CA THR A 109 -2.81 -3.78 2.16
C THR A 109 -4.12 -4.48 1.85
N ARG A 110 -4.17 -5.14 0.69
CA ARG A 110 -5.28 -6.02 0.28
C ARG A 110 -5.00 -7.42 0.78
N ILE A 111 -5.91 -7.96 1.58
CA ILE A 111 -5.77 -9.26 2.24
C ILE A 111 -6.93 -10.15 1.80
N GLN A 112 -6.61 -11.22 1.09
CA GLN A 112 -7.56 -12.26 0.72
C GLN A 112 -7.61 -13.32 1.81
N LEU A 113 -8.78 -13.57 2.36
CA LEU A 113 -9.00 -14.60 3.36
C LEU A 113 -9.54 -15.89 2.73
N ARG A 114 -9.11 -17.01 3.30
CA ARG A 114 -9.68 -18.34 3.08
C ARG A 114 -10.30 -18.82 4.39
N GLU A 115 -11.52 -19.31 4.30
CA GLU A 115 -12.23 -19.87 5.45
C GLU A 115 -12.00 -21.39 5.49
N ILE A 116 -11.58 -21.90 6.64
CA ILE A 116 -11.34 -23.32 6.91
C ILE A 116 -11.92 -23.59 8.29
N ASP A 117 -12.87 -24.52 8.37
CA ASP A 117 -13.54 -24.92 9.62
C ASP A 117 -14.10 -23.74 10.45
N GLY A 118 -14.68 -22.75 9.76
CA GLY A 118 -15.27 -21.55 10.37
C GLY A 118 -14.26 -20.49 10.83
N LEU A 119 -12.96 -20.69 10.57
CA LEU A 119 -11.90 -19.73 10.85
C LEU A 119 -11.33 -19.15 9.55
N TYR A 120 -11.03 -17.85 9.59
CA TYR A 120 -10.43 -17.13 8.47
C TYR A 120 -8.91 -17.05 8.60
N TYR A 121 -8.22 -17.36 7.50
CA TYR A 121 -6.77 -17.34 7.34
C TYR A 121 -6.37 -16.47 6.15
N ILE A 122 -5.24 -15.77 6.25
CA ILE A 122 -4.65 -14.99 5.17
C ILE A 122 -4.11 -15.97 4.13
N SER A 123 -4.74 -15.98 2.95
CA SER A 123 -4.30 -16.78 1.81
C SER A 123 -3.49 -15.95 0.81
N LYS A 124 -3.67 -14.63 0.81
CA LYS A 124 -2.88 -13.71 0.00
C LYS A 124 -2.82 -12.34 0.66
N GLN A 125 -1.64 -11.75 0.70
CA GLN A 125 -1.42 -10.36 1.10
C GLN A 125 -0.76 -9.60 -0.05
N GLU A 126 -1.33 -8.45 -0.43
CA GLU A 126 -0.79 -7.54 -1.43
C GLU A 126 -0.65 -6.14 -0.85
N ASP A 127 0.58 -5.63 -0.79
CA ASP A 127 0.90 -4.31 -0.28
C ASP A 127 1.09 -3.32 -1.43
N PHE A 128 0.38 -2.19 -1.35
CA PHE A 128 0.42 -1.12 -2.32
C PHE A 128 0.93 0.16 -1.66
N TYR A 129 2.01 0.70 -2.23
CA TYR A 129 2.57 1.97 -1.83
C TYR A 129 2.45 2.95 -2.98
N HIS A 130 2.14 4.19 -2.67
CA HIS A 130 2.42 5.26 -3.60
C HIS A 130 3.96 5.35 -3.80
N PRO A 131 4.47 5.72 -4.99
CA PRO A 131 5.92 5.81 -5.21
C PRO A 131 6.66 6.70 -4.20
N GLU A 132 6.00 7.76 -3.74
CA GLU A 132 6.54 8.63 -2.69
C GLU A 132 6.65 7.92 -1.34
N ASP A 133 5.63 7.16 -0.95
CA ASP A 133 5.65 6.38 0.30
C ASP A 133 6.66 5.23 0.23
N LEU A 134 6.84 4.61 -0.93
CA LEU A 134 7.90 3.63 -1.14
C LEU A 134 9.30 4.26 -0.99
N ALA A 135 9.47 5.50 -1.47
CA ALA A 135 10.71 6.25 -1.23
C ALA A 135 10.88 6.58 0.25
N ASN A 136 9.83 7.00 0.97
CA ASN A 136 9.86 7.18 2.43
C ASN A 136 10.25 5.90 3.17
N LEU A 137 9.81 4.74 2.70
CA LEU A 137 10.12 3.45 3.32
C LEU A 137 11.60 3.06 3.18
N VAL A 138 12.19 3.27 1.99
CA VAL A 138 13.52 2.73 1.64
C VAL A 138 14.62 3.79 1.76
N VAL A 139 14.41 4.99 1.21
CA VAL A 139 15.40 6.09 1.20
C VAL A 139 14.66 7.43 1.32
N PRO A 140 14.28 7.87 2.54
CA PRO A 140 13.46 9.06 2.77
C PRO A 140 13.88 10.34 2.03
N PRO A 141 15.19 10.67 1.90
CA PRO A 141 15.63 11.83 1.12
C PRO A 141 15.21 11.82 -0.37
N LEU A 142 14.83 10.67 -0.94
CA LEU A 142 14.34 10.57 -2.32
C LEU A 142 12.87 10.97 -2.47
N ALA A 143 12.06 10.91 -1.41
CA ALA A 143 10.64 11.25 -1.47
C ALA A 143 10.34 12.64 -2.07
N PRO A 144 11.02 13.75 -1.67
CA PRO A 144 10.79 15.05 -2.31
C PRO A 144 11.17 15.07 -3.80
N ILE A 145 12.18 14.29 -4.22
CA ILE A 145 12.57 14.16 -5.62
C ILE A 145 11.48 13.42 -6.41
N VAL A 146 10.97 12.31 -5.87
CA VAL A 146 9.85 11.56 -6.47
C VAL A 146 8.63 12.47 -6.61
N ARG A 147 8.28 13.23 -5.57
CA ARG A 147 7.18 14.20 -5.60
C ARG A 147 7.36 15.25 -6.70
N LEU A 148 8.57 15.78 -6.85
CA LEU A 148 8.88 16.76 -7.90
C LEU A 148 8.71 16.15 -9.30
N ILE A 149 9.20 14.93 -9.52
CA ILE A 149 9.05 14.21 -10.79
C ILE A 149 7.58 13.98 -11.11
N LEU A 150 6.79 13.51 -10.14
CA LEU A 150 5.34 13.30 -10.31
C LEU A 150 4.61 14.62 -10.61
N SER A 151 4.99 15.71 -9.95
CA SER A 151 4.41 17.03 -10.19
C SER A 151 4.74 17.54 -11.60
N PHE A 152 5.99 17.37 -12.04
CA PHE A 152 6.41 17.72 -13.40
C PHE A 152 5.69 16.87 -14.44
N ALA A 153 5.52 15.57 -14.20
CA ALA A 153 4.77 14.68 -15.10
C ALA A 153 3.30 15.11 -15.23
N GLY A 154 2.66 15.55 -14.14
CA GLY A 154 1.32 16.13 -14.16
C GLY A 154 1.25 17.42 -14.99
N LEU A 155 2.22 18.32 -14.83
CA LEU A 155 2.30 19.54 -15.63
C LEU A 155 2.50 19.23 -17.12
N ALA A 156 3.48 18.39 -17.45
CA ALA A 156 3.78 17.98 -18.82
C ALA A 156 2.56 17.31 -19.47
N SER A 157 1.82 16.47 -18.74
CA SER A 157 0.59 15.85 -19.22
C SER A 157 -0.46 16.88 -19.61
N ASN A 158 -0.66 17.93 -18.81
CA ASN A 158 -1.61 19.00 -19.12
C ASN A 158 -1.16 19.88 -20.29
N VAL A 159 0.14 20.21 -20.38
CA VAL A 159 0.71 20.95 -21.52
C VAL A 159 0.52 20.15 -22.81
N ASN A 160 0.87 18.87 -22.79
CA ASN A 160 0.66 17.98 -23.93
C ASN A 160 -0.82 17.91 -24.30
N ALA A 161 -1.72 17.70 -23.33
CA ALA A 161 -3.16 17.67 -23.58
C ALA A 161 -3.66 18.95 -24.27
N ALA A 162 -3.21 20.13 -23.84
CA ALA A 162 -3.57 21.40 -24.48
C ALA A 162 -3.08 21.49 -25.93
N VAL A 163 -1.83 21.08 -26.21
CA VAL A 163 -1.28 21.02 -27.56
C VAL A 163 -2.12 20.07 -28.44
N PHE A 164 -2.44 18.88 -27.95
CA PHE A 164 -3.21 17.89 -28.71
C PHE A 164 -4.70 18.26 -28.87
N GLN A 165 -5.28 19.07 -27.97
CA GLN A 165 -6.60 19.67 -28.15
C GLN A 165 -6.60 20.70 -29.30
N ILE A 166 -5.58 21.56 -29.38
CA ILE A 166 -5.43 22.53 -30.49
C ILE A 166 -5.30 21.80 -31.82
N LEU A 167 -4.47 20.75 -31.86
CA LEU A 167 -4.31 19.89 -33.03
C LEU A 167 -5.57 19.06 -33.37
N GLY A 168 -6.59 19.08 -32.51
CA GLY A 168 -7.89 18.47 -32.76
C GLY A 168 -7.99 16.99 -32.42
N PHE A 169 -6.99 16.40 -31.77
CA PHE A 169 -7.01 15.00 -31.35
C PHE A 169 -7.96 14.74 -30.17
N TRP A 170 -8.37 15.78 -29.43
CA TRP A 170 -9.34 15.68 -28.35
C TRP A 170 -10.40 16.79 -28.44
N ARG A 171 -11.61 16.45 -28.90
CA ARG A 171 -12.76 17.35 -29.06
C ARG A 171 -14.06 16.68 -28.59
N PRO A 172 -14.32 16.63 -27.27
CA PRO A 172 -15.58 16.09 -26.76
C PRO A 172 -16.74 17.00 -27.22
N SER A 173 -17.77 16.42 -27.82
CA SER A 173 -18.97 17.14 -28.26
C SER A 173 -19.73 17.68 -27.04
N GLY A 174 -19.87 19.01 -26.94
CA GLY A 174 -20.75 19.66 -25.94
C GLY A 174 -20.08 20.59 -24.91
N CYS A 175 -18.78 20.89 -25.00
CA CYS A 175 -18.15 21.83 -24.08
C CYS A 175 -18.39 23.29 -24.54
N VAL A 176 -19.20 24.04 -23.79
CA VAL A 176 -19.35 25.49 -23.95
C VAL A 176 -18.02 26.14 -23.58
N VAL A 177 -17.32 26.65 -24.58
CA VAL A 177 -16.17 27.53 -24.37
C VAL A 177 -16.73 28.84 -23.81
N THR A 178 -16.63 29.04 -22.49
CA THR A 178 -16.94 30.33 -21.88
C THR A 178 -15.83 31.29 -22.27
N THR A 179 -16.02 31.99 -23.39
CA THR A 179 -15.16 33.10 -23.77
C THR A 179 -15.34 34.21 -22.74
N ILE A 180 -14.35 34.41 -21.87
CA ILE A 180 -14.30 35.56 -20.95
C ILE A 180 -13.96 36.78 -21.80
N ASN A 181 -14.95 37.35 -22.49
CA ASN A 181 -14.90 38.69 -23.07
C ASN A 181 -16.30 39.05 -23.56
N GLY A 182 -17.02 39.85 -22.79
CA GLY A 182 -18.38 40.24 -23.16
C GLY A 182 -19.00 41.22 -22.21
N VAL A 183 -18.40 42.40 -22.11
CA VAL A 183 -19.07 43.63 -21.66
C VAL A 183 -20.50 43.67 -22.23
N LYS A 184 -21.50 43.80 -21.35
CA LYS A 184 -22.82 44.32 -21.74
C LYS A 184 -23.05 45.65 -21.04
N ARG A 185 -23.03 46.71 -21.86
CA ARG A 185 -23.53 48.06 -21.57
C ARG A 185 -25.01 48.09 -21.97
N THR A 186 -25.88 48.62 -21.08
CA THR A 186 -27.07 49.48 -21.29
C THR A 186 -28.03 49.17 -22.46
N ASP A 187 -29.35 49.16 -22.34
CA ASP A 187 -30.33 49.62 -21.34
C ASP A 187 -31.56 48.67 -21.37
#